data_AF-A0A9X8VID1-F1
#
_entry.id   AF-A0A9X8VID1-F1
#
_cell.length_a   1.000
_cell.length_b   1.000
_cell.length_c   1.000
_cell.angle_alpha   90.00
_cell.angle_beta   90.00
_cell.angle_gamma   90.00
#
_symmetry.space_group_name_H-M   'P 1'
#
loop_
_entity.id
_entity.type
_entity.pdbx_description
1 polymer ?
#
loop_
_entity_poly.entity_id
_entity_poly.type
_entity_poly.pdbx_seq_one_letter_code
_entity_poly.pdbx_strand_id
1 'polypeptide(L)'
;GEMEFWFAMIKIVAIVGLIVAGLVMIAMQFQSPTGTVASFTHLWNDGGMFPKGISGFFAGFQIAVFAFVGIELVGTTAAETKDPEKSLPRAINSIPIRIIMFYVFAL
;
A
#
# COMPACT_ATOMS: atom_id res chain seq x y z
N GLY A 1 -6.22 -22.63 2.66
CA GLY A 1 -7.36 -22.63 1.74
C GLY A 1 -8.36 -21.54 2.08
N GLU A 2 -9.48 -21.88 2.71
CA GLU A 2 -10.57 -20.92 2.96
C GLU A 2 -10.23 -19.86 4.01
N MET A 3 -9.63 -20.23 5.15
CA MET A 3 -9.28 -19.24 6.19
C MET A 3 -8.28 -18.19 5.71
N GLU A 4 -7.28 -18.58 4.91
CA GLU A 4 -6.32 -17.65 4.29
C GLU A 4 -7.02 -16.68 3.32
N PHE A 5 -8.01 -17.15 2.58
CA PHE A 5 -8.84 -16.32 1.71
C PHE A 5 -9.67 -15.31 2.53
N TRP A 6 -10.29 -15.75 3.62
CA TRP A 6 -11.07 -14.87 4.52
C TRP A 6 -10.19 -13.78 5.16
N PHE A 7 -8.99 -14.12 5.64
CA PHE A 7 -8.06 -13.13 6.18
C PHE A 7 -7.56 -12.15 5.11
N ALA A 8 -7.29 -12.63 3.88
CA ALA A 8 -6.94 -11.76 2.77
C ALA A 8 -8.09 -10.82 2.37
N MET A 9 -9.34 -11.30 2.42
CA MET A 9 -10.54 -10.53 2.08
C MET A 9 -10.72 -9.32 3.01
N ILE A 10 -10.51 -9.48 4.32
CA ILE A 10 -10.60 -8.38 5.29
C ILE A 10 -9.68 -7.22 4.88
N LYS A 11 -8.43 -7.54 4.51
CA LYS A 11 -7.44 -6.53 4.11
C LYS A 11 -7.88 -5.79 2.84
N ILE A 12 -8.41 -6.51 1.86
CA ILE A 12 -8.88 -5.94 0.59
C ILE A 12 -10.09 -5.03 0.83
N VAL A 13 -11.09 -5.50 1.58
CA VAL A 13 -12.30 -4.72 1.89
C VAL A 13 -11.94 -3.44 2.66
N ALA A 14 -11.02 -3.52 3.63
CA ALA A 14 -10.56 -2.35 4.37
C ALA A 14 -9.92 -1.29 3.45
N ILE A 15 -9.06 -1.71 2.52
CA ILE A 15 -8.39 -0.80 1.58
C ILE A 15 -9.39 -0.15 0.63
N VAL A 16 -10.28 -0.95 0.03
CA VAL A 16 -11.31 -0.42 -0.86
C VAL A 16 -12.23 0.55 -0.10
N GLY A 17 -12.59 0.22 1.14
CA GLY A 17 -13.39 1.09 2.01
C GLY A 17 -12.71 2.42 2.29
N LEU A 18 -11.41 2.43 2.62
CA LEU A 18 -10.64 3.65 2.86
C LEU A 18 -10.51 4.51 1.60
N ILE A 19 -10.25 3.89 0.43
CA ILE A 19 -10.19 4.59 -0.86
C ILE A 19 -11.52 5.28 -1.17
N VAL A 20 -12.63 4.54 -1.08
CA VAL A 20 -13.95 5.08 -1.35
C VAL A 20 -14.30 6.20 -0.37
N ALA A 21 -14.01 6.03 0.92
CA ALA A 21 -14.23 7.06 1.92
C ALA A 21 -13.43 8.34 1.60
N GLY A 22 -12.16 8.21 1.23
CA GLY A 22 -11.32 9.34 0.81
C GLY A 22 -11.90 10.09 -0.39
N LEU A 23 -12.30 9.36 -1.43
CA LEU A 23 -12.90 9.95 -2.63
C LEU A 23 -14.23 10.65 -2.34
N VAL A 24 -15.09 10.05 -1.50
CA VAL A 24 -16.36 10.66 -1.07
C VAL A 24 -16.11 11.94 -0.28
N MET A 25 -15.14 11.95 0.65
CA MET A 25 -14.79 13.14 1.41
C MET A 25 -14.33 14.29 0.50
N ILE A 26 -13.50 14.00 -0.51
CA ILE A 26 -13.05 15.00 -1.48
C ILE A 26 -14.23 15.49 -2.33
N ALA A 27 -15.08 14.59 -2.82
CA ALA A 27 -16.23 14.94 -3.66
C ALA A 27 -17.27 15.80 -2.92
N MET A 28 -17.46 15.57 -1.62
CA MET A 28 -18.38 16.34 -0.77
C MET A 28 -17.75 17.59 -0.15
N GLN A 29 -16.47 17.88 -0.45
CA GLN A 29 -15.69 18.93 0.19
C GLN A 29 -15.80 18.90 1.73
N PHE A 30 -15.70 17.70 2.29
CA PHE A 30 -15.87 17.49 3.72
C PHE A 30 -14.86 18.34 4.52
N GLN A 31 -15.36 19.09 5.50
CA GLN A 31 -14.53 19.87 6.41
C GLN A 31 -14.29 19.10 7.70
N SER A 32 -13.02 18.95 8.07
CA SER A 32 -12.66 18.39 9.36
C SER A 32 -13.11 19.32 10.49
N PRO A 33 -13.28 18.81 11.73
CA PRO A 33 -13.54 19.65 12.90
C PRO A 33 -12.45 20.71 13.16
N THR A 34 -11.27 20.53 12.59
CA THR A 34 -10.12 21.44 12.64
C THR A 34 -10.11 22.48 11.50
N GLY A 35 -11.11 22.48 10.62
CA GLY A 35 -11.26 23.43 9.50
C GLY A 35 -10.55 23.02 8.20
N THR A 36 -9.95 21.84 8.15
CA THR A 36 -9.26 21.36 6.95
C THR A 36 -10.27 20.75 5.97
N VAL A 37 -10.37 21.31 4.76
CA VAL A 37 -11.20 20.74 3.68
C VAL A 37 -10.47 19.56 3.03
N ALA A 38 -11.16 18.43 2.85
CA ALA A 38 -10.63 17.30 2.10
C ALA A 38 -10.34 17.70 0.64
N SER A 39 -9.09 17.55 0.21
CA SER A 39 -8.63 17.97 -1.12
C SER A 39 -7.39 17.19 -1.54
N PHE A 40 -7.22 16.97 -2.85
CA PHE A 40 -6.00 16.41 -3.43
C PHE A 40 -4.77 17.31 -3.22
N THR A 41 -4.96 18.61 -2.93
CA THR A 41 -3.85 19.52 -2.69
C THR A 41 -2.98 19.11 -1.49
N HIS A 42 -3.52 18.39 -0.51
CA HIS A 42 -2.76 17.89 0.64
C HIS A 42 -1.69 16.86 0.27
N LEU A 43 -1.73 16.31 -0.95
CA LEU A 43 -0.68 15.43 -1.44
C LEU A 43 0.67 16.17 -1.61
N TRP A 44 0.65 17.49 -1.81
CA TRP A 44 1.87 18.27 -2.11
C TRP A 44 1.95 19.62 -1.40
N ASN A 45 0.86 20.18 -0.85
CA ASN A 45 0.85 21.53 -0.28
C ASN A 45 1.38 21.63 1.16
N ASP A 46 1.45 20.52 1.91
CA ASP A 46 1.94 20.51 3.31
C ASP A 46 3.48 20.49 3.40
N GLY A 47 4.15 21.39 2.68
CA GLY A 47 5.61 21.53 2.65
C GLY A 47 6.32 20.92 1.43
N GLY A 48 5.60 20.67 0.34
CA GLY A 48 6.15 20.14 -0.91
C GLY A 48 6.34 18.62 -0.90
N MET A 49 7.10 18.09 -1.86
CA MET A 49 7.41 16.65 -1.96
C MET A 49 8.34 16.15 -0.84
N PHE A 50 9.11 17.05 -0.21
CA PHE A 50 10.09 16.73 0.84
C PHE A 50 9.95 17.66 2.05
N PRO A 51 8.81 17.65 2.75
CA PRO A 51 8.54 18.58 3.86
C PRO A 51 9.50 18.37 5.04
N LYS A 52 10.03 17.14 5.18
CA LYS A 52 11.04 16.76 6.18
C LYS A 52 12.46 16.63 5.59
N GLY A 53 12.69 17.11 4.37
CA GLY A 53 13.97 17.02 3.68
C GLY A 53 14.45 15.60 3.39
N ILE A 54 15.74 15.47 3.04
CA ILE A 54 16.38 14.19 2.70
C ILE A 54 16.43 13.23 3.90
N SER A 55 16.61 13.75 5.12
CA SER A 55 16.57 12.93 6.34
C SER A 55 15.19 12.29 6.56
N GLY A 56 14.11 13.03 6.31
CA GLY A 56 12.75 12.49 6.31
C GLY A 56 12.51 11.43 5.24
N PHE A 57 13.11 11.58 4.06
CA PHE A 57 13.06 10.57 3.01
C PHE A 57 13.70 9.25 3.45
N PHE A 58 14.91 9.29 4.01
CA PHE A 58 15.56 8.07 4.52
C PHE A 58 14.81 7.44 5.71
N ALA A 59 14.22 8.26 6.58
CA ALA A 59 13.36 7.76 7.66
C ALA A 59 12.10 7.05 7.12
N GLY A 60 11.47 7.60 6.07
CA GLY A 60 10.37 6.95 5.37
C GLY A 60 10.78 5.67 4.65
N PHE A 61 11.98 5.65 4.06
CA PHE A 61 12.54 4.46 3.41
C PHE A 61 12.69 3.29 4.39
N GLN A 62 13.14 3.55 5.62
CA GLN A 62 13.20 2.53 6.67
C GLN A 62 11.83 1.90 6.94
N ILE A 63 10.79 2.71 7.10
CA ILE A 63 9.41 2.22 7.32
C ILE A 63 8.95 1.38 6.13
N ALA A 64 9.21 1.84 4.90
CA ALA A 64 8.86 1.12 3.69
C ALA A 64 9.53 -0.27 3.63
N VAL A 65 10.83 -0.36 3.93
CA VAL A 65 11.56 -1.64 3.97
C VAL A 65 10.99 -2.60 5.02
N PHE A 66 10.68 -2.10 6.22
CA PHE A 66 10.05 -2.92 7.27
C PHE A 66 8.69 -3.47 6.83
N ALA A 67 7.95 -2.72 6.02
CA ALA A 67 6.65 -3.13 5.51
C ALA A 67 6.71 -4.31 4.51
N PHE A 68 7.90 -4.65 4.02
CA PHE A 68 8.18 -5.80 3.14
C PHE A 68 8.89 -6.97 3.83
N VAL A 69 9.10 -6.91 5.14
CA VAL A 69 9.61 -8.04 5.92
C VAL A 69 8.62 -9.20 5.80
N GLY A 70 9.12 -10.36 5.37
CA GLY A 70 8.30 -11.55 5.07
C GLY A 70 8.21 -11.90 3.58
N ILE A 71 8.69 -11.04 2.67
CA ILE A 71 8.84 -11.42 1.25
C ILE A 71 9.82 -12.58 1.04
N GLU A 72 10.75 -12.76 1.98
CA GLU A 72 11.69 -13.88 2.02
C GLU A 72 10.97 -15.24 2.09
N LEU A 73 9.81 -15.30 2.75
CA LEU A 73 9.00 -16.51 2.85
C LEU A 73 8.39 -16.92 1.50
N VAL A 74 8.09 -15.94 0.64
CA VAL A 74 7.66 -16.19 -0.74
C VAL A 74 8.82 -16.77 -1.56
N GLY A 75 10.05 -16.31 -1.30
CA GLY A 75 11.26 -16.84 -1.93
C GLY A 75 11.54 -18.31 -1.58
N THR A 76 11.42 -18.69 -0.30
CA THR A 76 11.61 -20.08 0.13
C THR A 76 10.52 -21.00 -0.41
N THR A 77 9.25 -20.56 -0.37
CA THR A 77 8.13 -21.35 -0.91
C THR A 77 8.23 -21.50 -2.43
N ALA A 78 8.75 -20.50 -3.14
CA ALA A 78 9.00 -20.59 -4.56
C ALA A 78 10.16 -21.55 -4.91
N ALA A 79 11.16 -21.69 -4.02
CA ALA A 79 12.23 -22.67 -4.16
C ALA A 79 11.76 -24.12 -3.97
N GLU A 80 10.67 -24.33 -3.22
CA GLU A 80 10.04 -25.65 -3.01
C GLU A 80 8.96 -25.98 -4.06
N THR A 81 8.71 -25.09 -5.02
CA THR A 81 7.66 -25.27 -6.03
C THR A 81 8.12 -26.24 -7.13
N LYS A 82 7.23 -27.17 -7.54
CA LYS A 82 7.52 -28.22 -8.54
C LYS A 82 8.02 -27.73 -9.91
N ASP A 83 7.66 -26.50 -10.32
CA ASP A 83 8.08 -25.88 -11.59
C ASP A 83 8.54 -24.42 -11.35
N PRO A 84 9.78 -24.21 -10.88
CA PRO A 84 10.29 -22.89 -10.53
C PRO A 84 10.46 -21.98 -11.75
N GLU A 85 10.86 -22.51 -12.91
CA GLU A 85 11.09 -21.71 -14.14
C GLU A 85 9.84 -20.98 -14.64
N LYS A 86 8.63 -21.50 -14.36
CA LYS A 86 7.36 -20.87 -14.73
C LYS A 86 6.66 -20.17 -13.57
N SER A 87 6.75 -20.74 -12.37
CA SER A 87 6.02 -20.23 -11.20
C SER A 87 6.72 -19.02 -10.59
N LEU A 88 8.05 -19.00 -10.59
CA LEU A 88 8.85 -17.93 -10.00
C LEU A 88 8.68 -16.59 -10.75
N PRO A 89 8.78 -16.51 -12.10
CA PRO A 89 8.57 -15.25 -12.81
C PRO A 89 7.14 -14.72 -12.67
N ARG A 90 6.13 -15.61 -12.66
CA ARG A 90 4.73 -15.24 -12.45
C ARG A 90 4.47 -14.66 -11.06
N ALA A 91 5.02 -15.30 -10.03
CA ALA A 91 4.90 -14.82 -8.66
C ALA A 91 5.57 -13.44 -8.51
N ILE A 92 6.80 -13.29 -8.99
CA ILE A 92 7.55 -12.01 -8.95
C ILE A 92 6.77 -10.90 -9.63
N ASN A 93 6.21 -11.13 -10.83
CA ASN A 93 5.50 -10.08 -11.57
C ASN A 93 4.16 -9.68 -10.91
N SER A 94 3.60 -10.54 -10.04
CA SER A 94 2.37 -10.23 -9.29
C SER A 94 2.60 -9.41 -8.02
N ILE A 95 3.84 -9.31 -7.54
CA ILE A 95 4.18 -8.58 -6.31
C ILE A 95 4.03 -7.06 -6.51
N PRO A 96 4.62 -6.41 -7.54
CA PRO A 96 4.55 -4.96 -7.70
C PRO A 96 3.12 -4.44 -7.82
N ILE A 97 2.25 -5.14 -8.54
CA ILE A 97 0.87 -4.70 -8.75
C ILE A 97 0.06 -4.70 -7.45
N ARG A 98 0.33 -5.68 -6.58
CA ARG A 98 -0.23 -5.73 -5.23
C ARG A 98 0.34 -4.61 -4.37
N ILE A 99 1.63 -4.32 -4.45
CA ILE A 99 2.22 -3.22 -3.66
C ILE A 99 1.61 -1.88 -4.04
N ILE A 100 1.51 -1.58 -5.34
CA ILE A 100 0.93 -0.32 -5.82
C ILE A 100 -0.54 -0.20 -5.37
N MET A 101 -1.33 -1.27 -5.52
CA MET A 101 -2.72 -1.30 -5.06
C MET A 101 -2.84 -1.02 -3.54
N PHE A 102 -2.00 -1.65 -2.73
CA PHE A 102 -2.13 -1.62 -1.28
C PHE A 102 -1.47 -0.39 -0.63
N TYR A 103 -0.39 0.15 -1.19
CA TYR A 103 0.40 1.24 -0.58
C TYR A 103 0.24 2.58 -1.27
N VAL A 104 -0.09 2.63 -2.56
CA VAL A 104 -0.19 3.90 -3.31
C VAL A 104 -1.62 4.38 -3.42
N PHE A 105 -2.58 3.47 -3.53
CA PHE A 105 -4.00 3.86 -3.60
C PHE A 105 -4.64 3.98 -2.21
N ALA A 106 -4.21 3.19 -1.23
CA ALA A 106 -4.83 3.18 0.10
C ALA A 106 -4.31 4.25 1.07
N LEU A 107 -3.11 4.79 0.79
CA LEU A 107 -2.31 5.65 1.67
C LEU A 107 -2.23 7.03 1.04
#